data_AF-A0AB35R8Z0-F1
#
_entry.id   AF-A0AB35R8Z0-F1
#
_cell.length_a   1.000
_cell.length_b   1.000
_cell.length_c   1.000
_cell.angle_alpha   90.00
_cell.angle_beta   90.00
_cell.angle_gamma   90.00
#
_symmetry.space_group_name_H-M   'P 1'
#
loop_
_entity.id
_entity.type
_entity.pdbx_description
1 polymer ?
#
loop_
_entity_poly.entity_id
_entity_poly.type
_entity_poly.pdbx_seq_one_letter_code
_entity_poly.pdbx_strand_id
1 'polypeptide(L)'
;MDIDSIFKDLFGPGFQSLDGFCRLLEVDQNKLLNFLYNRKGSHYVSFSILKKNKTHRSIKAPKRVMKKIQHALLPHLEKFYSPKSSSHGFVKGRNVKTNAQIHSRKRYVFNIDLKDFFESIHFGRVRNLFMAHPFNAPHNVATVIAQICCSYGKLAQGAPTSPLISNMICRKLDSQLQALAKTSKCHFTRYADDITFSFTSTEKHLPKDIVEVSEDGRAIPGRELEEIIRAAGFAINSEKTRLQHRTQRQMVTGLVVNEMPNVTREFIRLTSSMINALKSYGPELAEAKYLEILKAKNHTLQPRQLLRTNDGNGDFFIKVVKGRLNYIQMIRGRGDKIYRRLAYEFTVALGKENPEFKKSPEEILGNSIFVVNNIISESQGAAFLLEGVGIVTNEHVVSGVSKTIARHSISFHRAGDTKEYSAELILSDKKADLAVFRPNEEFRNIPVLKKSDKTIVRAMDAVLSIGFPKYRDGTAHYIARGHTTQRRRQVDLDLWLVDFMLLEGNSGGPMFNDSMEVIGVTARGAKNNIDAALYGFIPLESLNSFTSRSDFILLNRLHDYIGNGSLSLLPQTLGKGVLSITYQAMLRKQHLLPLTEN
;
A
#
# COMPACT_ATOMS: atom_id res chain seq x y z
N MET A 1 8.70 24.62 27.06
CA MET A 1 8.18 23.28 27.39
C MET A 1 9.33 22.32 27.16
N ASP A 2 9.90 21.77 28.23
CA ASP A 2 11.15 20.99 28.20
C ASP A 2 10.96 19.68 27.42
N ILE A 3 11.89 19.32 26.53
CA ILE A 3 11.84 18.07 25.76
C ILE A 3 11.75 16.89 26.73
N ASP A 4 12.43 16.94 27.87
CA ASP A 4 12.37 15.90 28.88
C ASP A 4 10.98 15.80 29.56
N SER A 5 10.20 16.88 29.61
CA SER A 5 8.81 16.87 30.11
C SER A 5 7.83 16.27 29.10
N ILE A 6 8.01 16.56 27.80
CA ILE A 6 7.24 15.94 26.70
C ILE A 6 7.55 14.44 26.62
N PHE A 7 8.81 14.07 26.86
CA PHE A 7 9.20 12.68 26.99
C PHE A 7 8.52 12.05 28.22
N LYS A 8 8.56 12.65 29.42
CA LYS A 8 7.90 12.11 30.63
C LYS A 8 6.39 11.82 30.46
N ASP A 9 5.67 12.68 29.73
CA ASP A 9 4.23 12.50 29.47
C ASP A 9 3.94 11.49 28.33
N LEU A 10 4.85 11.33 27.35
CA LEU A 10 4.76 10.25 26.35
C LEU A 10 5.23 8.88 26.90
N PHE A 11 6.16 8.87 27.86
CA PHE A 11 6.78 7.71 28.50
C PHE A 11 6.22 7.50 29.91
N GLY A 12 4.92 7.26 30.00
CA GLY A 12 4.28 6.92 31.27
C GLY A 12 5.10 5.86 32.05
N PRO A 13 5.02 5.86 33.40
CA PRO A 13 5.94 5.16 34.33
C PRO A 13 6.00 3.62 34.21
N GLY A 14 5.38 3.04 33.18
CA GLY A 14 5.16 1.60 33.02
C GLY A 14 6.41 0.74 32.92
N PHE A 15 7.50 1.20 32.31
CA PHE A 15 8.73 0.39 32.21
C PHE A 15 9.73 0.63 33.36
N GLN A 16 9.47 1.62 34.22
CA GLN A 16 10.41 2.09 35.25
C GLN A 16 10.24 1.39 36.61
N SER A 17 9.14 0.67 36.80
CA SER A 17 8.90 -0.14 37.99
C SER A 17 8.07 -1.36 37.65
N LEU A 18 8.16 -2.41 38.47
CA LEU A 18 7.37 -3.62 38.23
C LEU A 18 5.87 -3.36 38.37
N ASP A 19 5.48 -2.54 39.36
CA ASP A 19 4.09 -2.12 39.55
C ASP A 19 3.57 -1.33 38.34
N GLY A 20 4.34 -0.35 37.87
CA GLY A 20 4.01 0.38 36.64
C GLY A 20 3.83 -0.56 35.44
N PHE A 21 4.70 -1.56 35.31
CA PHE A 21 4.64 -2.52 34.20
C PHE A 21 3.39 -3.39 34.27
N CYS A 22 3.02 -3.82 35.47
CA CYS A 22 1.82 -4.61 35.72
C CYS A 22 0.55 -3.78 35.44
N ARG A 23 0.52 -2.51 35.85
CA ARG A 23 -0.56 -1.56 35.51
C ARG A 23 -0.70 -1.35 34.01
N LEU A 24 0.42 -1.22 33.30
CA LEU A 24 0.45 -1.09 31.83
C LEU A 24 -0.17 -2.30 31.14
N LEU A 25 0.04 -3.51 31.68
CA LEU A 25 -0.54 -4.74 31.14
C LEU A 25 -1.96 -5.04 31.64
N GLU A 26 -2.48 -4.26 32.59
CA GLU A 26 -3.73 -4.53 33.31
C GLU A 26 -3.73 -5.91 33.99
N VAL A 27 -2.60 -6.30 34.60
CA VAL A 27 -2.44 -7.59 35.29
C VAL A 27 -1.94 -7.35 36.72
N ASP A 28 -2.46 -8.12 37.68
CA ASP A 28 -1.95 -8.13 39.05
C ASP A 28 -0.50 -8.66 39.13
N GLN A 29 0.36 -7.95 39.87
CA GLN A 29 1.79 -8.27 39.96
C GLN A 29 2.04 -9.67 40.53
N ASN A 30 1.36 -10.04 41.62
CA ASN A 30 1.56 -11.34 42.26
C ASN A 30 1.10 -12.48 41.34
N LYS A 31 -0.05 -12.31 40.67
CA LYS A 31 -0.53 -13.26 39.66
C LYS A 31 0.43 -13.39 38.49
N LEU A 32 1.00 -12.29 38.00
CA LEU A 32 1.97 -12.33 36.90
C LEU A 32 3.25 -13.07 37.29
N LEU A 33 3.86 -12.72 38.43
CA LEU A 33 5.07 -13.37 38.91
C LEU A 33 4.83 -14.86 39.20
N ASN A 34 3.75 -15.18 39.91
CA ASN A 34 3.38 -16.57 40.19
C ASN A 34 3.14 -17.36 38.89
N PHE A 35 2.51 -16.73 37.88
CA PHE A 35 2.32 -17.33 36.56
C PHE A 35 3.65 -17.62 35.86
N LEU A 36 4.58 -16.65 35.83
CA LEU A 36 5.85 -16.78 35.11
C LEU A 36 6.85 -17.73 35.80
N TYR A 37 6.85 -17.78 37.13
CA TYR A 37 7.90 -18.48 37.89
C TYR A 37 7.44 -19.77 38.57
N ASN A 38 6.15 -19.94 38.88
CA ASN A 38 5.70 -20.96 39.84
C ASN A 38 4.82 -22.08 39.24
N ARG A 39 4.92 -22.33 37.92
CA ARG A 39 4.15 -23.41 37.27
C ARG A 39 5.03 -24.59 36.86
N LYS A 40 4.57 -25.80 37.22
CA LYS A 40 5.04 -27.07 36.63
C LYS A 40 4.57 -27.14 35.16
N GLY A 41 5.37 -26.63 34.22
CA GLY A 41 5.18 -26.84 32.78
C GLY A 41 5.34 -25.58 31.90
N SER A 42 5.56 -25.79 30.60
CA SER A 42 5.85 -24.70 29.64
C SER A 42 4.63 -23.80 29.36
N HIS A 43 4.86 -22.50 29.23
CA HIS A 43 3.89 -21.52 28.71
C HIS A 43 3.67 -21.62 27.20
N TYR A 44 4.38 -22.52 26.53
CA TYR A 44 4.35 -22.71 25.09
C TYR A 44 3.92 -24.14 24.74
N VAL A 45 3.37 -24.30 23.54
CA VAL A 45 3.11 -25.58 22.90
C VAL A 45 4.05 -25.68 21.71
N SER A 46 4.80 -26.77 21.64
CA SER A 46 5.69 -27.09 20.54
C SER A 46 4.96 -27.96 19.53
N PHE A 47 5.08 -27.63 18.24
CA PHE A 47 4.60 -28.47 17.14
C PHE A 47 5.54 -28.33 15.95
N SER A 48 5.59 -29.32 15.07
CA SER A 48 6.47 -29.30 13.90
C SER A 48 5.70 -28.95 12.63
N ILE A 49 6.34 -28.18 11.75
CA ILE A 49 5.87 -27.94 10.38
C ILE A 49 6.94 -28.39 9.40
N LEU A 50 6.54 -29.07 8.31
CA LEU A 50 7.44 -29.41 7.21
C LEU A 50 7.93 -28.16 6.47
N LYS A 51 9.25 -28.00 6.35
CA LYS A 51 9.90 -27.04 5.46
C LYS A 51 9.79 -27.52 4.00
N LYS A 52 10.02 -26.60 3.06
CA LYS A 52 10.03 -26.91 1.61
C LYS A 52 11.03 -28.01 1.22
N ASN A 53 12.15 -28.10 1.93
CA ASN A 53 13.17 -29.14 1.75
C ASN A 53 12.86 -30.43 2.54
N LYS A 54 11.62 -30.63 2.98
CA LYS A 54 11.14 -31.80 3.75
C LYS A 54 11.75 -31.97 5.15
N THR A 55 12.56 -31.02 5.64
CA THR A 55 13.01 -31.01 7.05
C THR A 55 11.96 -30.39 7.96
N HIS A 56 11.99 -30.65 9.28
CA HIS A 56 11.01 -30.08 10.21
C HIS A 56 11.44 -28.71 10.78
N ARG A 57 10.49 -27.79 10.92
CA ARG A 57 10.61 -26.54 11.70
C ARG A 57 9.83 -26.71 12.99
N SER A 58 10.51 -26.62 14.13
CA SER A 58 9.86 -26.57 15.43
C SER A 58 9.27 -25.18 15.65
N ILE A 59 7.95 -25.10 15.84
CA ILE A 59 7.23 -23.87 16.17
C ILE A 59 6.81 -23.94 17.62
N LYS A 60 7.03 -22.85 18.36
CA LYS A 60 6.66 -22.71 19.76
C LYS A 60 5.61 -21.61 19.87
N ALA A 61 4.34 -22.01 19.93
CA ALA A 61 3.24 -21.06 20.09
C ALA A 61 2.87 -20.86 21.58
N PRO A 62 2.67 -19.62 22.04
CA PRO A 62 2.27 -19.37 23.42
C PRO A 62 0.85 -19.89 23.69
N LYS A 63 0.65 -20.46 24.89
CA LYS A 63 -0.68 -20.83 25.41
C LYS A 63 -1.54 -19.58 25.61
N ARG A 64 -2.86 -19.78 25.70
CA ARG A 64 -3.88 -18.70 25.74
C ARG A 64 -3.53 -17.53 26.66
N VAL A 65 -3.12 -17.80 27.90
CA VAL A 65 -2.79 -16.74 28.89
C VAL A 65 -1.53 -15.97 28.50
N MET A 66 -0.43 -16.66 28.17
CA MET A 66 0.81 -16.01 27.72
C MET A 66 0.57 -15.19 26.44
N LYS A 67 -0.23 -15.72 25.51
CA LYS A 67 -0.61 -15.02 24.28
C LYS A 67 -1.39 -13.73 24.56
N LYS A 68 -2.29 -13.72 25.55
CA LYS A 68 -3.00 -12.50 25.99
C LYS A 68 -2.03 -11.46 26.53
N ILE A 69 -1.11 -11.85 27.42
CA ILE A 69 -0.09 -10.94 27.99
C ILE A 69 0.78 -10.34 26.88
N GLN A 70 1.23 -11.17 25.94
CA GLN A 70 2.04 -10.71 24.79
C GLN A 70 1.26 -9.76 23.88
N HIS A 71 -0.04 -9.98 23.66
CA HIS A 71 -0.88 -9.04 22.92
C HIS A 71 -1.11 -7.72 23.67
N ALA A 72 -1.27 -7.77 24.99
CA ALA A 72 -1.37 -6.56 25.82
C ALA A 72 -0.08 -5.74 25.73
N LEU A 73 1.09 -6.39 25.70
CA LEU A 73 2.39 -5.71 25.61
C LEU A 73 2.63 -5.03 24.25
N LEU A 74 2.16 -5.60 23.14
CA LEU A 74 2.49 -5.16 21.78
C LEU A 74 2.23 -3.66 21.50
N PRO A 75 1.04 -3.08 21.77
CA PRO A 75 0.77 -1.67 21.51
C PRO A 75 1.73 -0.73 22.24
N HIS A 76 2.19 -1.11 23.44
CA HIS A 76 3.15 -0.32 24.20
C HIS A 76 4.53 -0.39 23.57
N LEU A 77 4.94 -1.52 23.01
CA LEU A 77 6.21 -1.65 22.30
C LEU A 77 6.22 -0.91 20.96
N GLU A 78 5.11 -0.96 20.21
CA GLU A 78 4.99 -0.32 18.89
C GLU A 78 5.25 1.19 18.96
N LYS A 79 4.87 1.85 20.06
CA LYS A 79 5.14 3.29 20.29
C LYS A 79 6.63 3.65 20.25
N PHE A 80 7.51 2.71 20.57
CA PHE A 80 8.96 2.93 20.64
C PHE A 80 9.71 2.45 19.40
N TYR A 81 9.00 1.90 18.40
CA TYR A 81 9.62 1.35 17.21
C TYR A 81 9.17 2.06 15.94
N SER A 82 10.10 2.84 15.39
CA SER A 82 9.99 3.35 14.02
C SER A 82 10.84 2.48 13.08
N PRO A 83 10.23 1.69 12.17
CA PRO A 83 10.96 0.81 11.25
C PRO A 83 11.78 1.59 10.23
N LYS A 84 13.03 1.18 10.02
CA LYS A 84 13.88 1.70 8.93
C LYS A 84 13.24 1.42 7.57
N SER A 85 13.42 2.30 6.59
CA SER A 85 12.83 2.14 5.24
C SER A 85 13.20 0.81 4.56
N SER A 86 14.37 0.26 4.86
CA SER A 86 14.86 -1.03 4.34
C SER A 86 14.26 -2.27 5.03
N SER A 87 13.54 -2.14 6.15
CA SER A 87 12.99 -3.29 6.90
C SER A 87 11.53 -3.57 6.50
N HIS A 88 11.26 -4.67 5.82
CA HIS A 88 9.91 -5.00 5.31
C HIS A 88 9.22 -6.13 6.09
N GLY A 89 9.99 -7.02 6.71
CA GLY A 89 9.44 -8.15 7.46
C GLY A 89 8.74 -7.65 8.72
N PHE A 90 7.52 -8.13 8.99
CA PHE A 90 6.74 -7.80 10.18
C PHE A 90 6.41 -6.31 10.38
N VAL A 91 6.51 -5.50 9.32
CA VAL A 91 6.18 -4.07 9.37
C VAL A 91 4.80 -3.82 8.80
N LYS A 92 3.94 -3.10 9.53
CA LYS A 92 2.60 -2.71 9.09
C LYS A 92 2.68 -1.92 7.78
N GLY A 93 1.83 -2.26 6.81
CA GLY A 93 1.82 -1.64 5.48
C GLY A 93 2.94 -2.11 4.54
N ARG A 94 3.84 -2.98 4.99
CA ARG A 94 4.87 -3.60 4.14
C ARG A 94 4.59 -5.09 3.97
N ASN A 95 4.99 -5.62 2.83
CA ASN A 95 4.79 -7.01 2.46
C ASN A 95 5.89 -7.48 1.49
N VAL A 96 5.82 -8.75 1.09
CA VAL A 96 6.78 -9.36 0.14
C VAL A 96 6.89 -8.61 -1.19
N LYS A 97 5.79 -7.99 -1.69
CA LYS A 97 5.82 -7.16 -2.91
C LYS A 97 6.64 -5.90 -2.70
N THR A 98 6.39 -5.17 -1.61
CA THR A 98 7.14 -3.93 -1.32
C THR A 98 8.64 -4.18 -1.17
N ASN A 99 9.02 -5.33 -0.61
CA ASN A 99 10.40 -5.76 -0.47
C ASN A 99 11.03 -6.07 -1.84
N ALA A 100 10.35 -6.90 -2.63
CA ALA A 100 10.79 -7.31 -3.96
C ALA A 100 10.88 -6.14 -4.97
N GLN A 101 10.02 -5.13 -4.85
CA GLN A 101 9.95 -4.00 -5.78
C GLN A 101 11.27 -3.22 -5.86
N ILE A 102 11.97 -3.05 -4.74
CA ILE A 102 13.24 -2.32 -4.66
C ILE A 102 14.35 -2.98 -5.51
N HIS A 103 14.26 -4.30 -5.68
CA HIS A 103 15.25 -5.12 -6.36
C HIS A 103 14.87 -5.49 -7.80
N SER A 104 13.82 -4.86 -8.35
CA SER A 104 13.38 -5.15 -9.72
C SER A 104 14.28 -4.49 -10.77
N ARG A 105 14.43 -5.14 -11.93
CA ARG A 105 15.28 -4.68 -13.06
C ARG A 105 16.74 -4.47 -12.72
N LYS A 106 17.26 -5.23 -11.74
CA LYS A 106 18.66 -5.15 -11.31
C LYS A 106 19.49 -6.18 -12.06
N ARG A 107 20.76 -5.83 -12.33
CA ARG A 107 21.66 -6.73 -13.06
C ARG A 107 22.02 -7.96 -12.24
N TYR A 108 22.22 -7.76 -10.93
CA TYR A 108 22.42 -8.83 -9.97
C TYR A 108 21.53 -8.64 -8.75
N VAL A 109 21.04 -9.75 -8.19
CA VAL A 109 20.34 -9.83 -6.91
C VAL A 109 21.09 -10.82 -6.03
N PHE A 110 21.52 -10.36 -4.85
CA PHE A 110 22.24 -11.15 -3.87
C PHE A 110 21.36 -11.35 -2.64
N ASN A 111 21.06 -12.60 -2.30
CA ASN A 111 20.23 -12.94 -1.16
C ASN A 111 21.06 -13.69 -0.11
N ILE A 112 20.84 -13.33 1.14
CA ILE A 112 21.41 -13.95 2.33
C ILE A 112 20.26 -14.32 3.26
N ASP A 113 20.37 -15.47 3.93
CA ASP A 113 19.45 -15.93 4.99
C ASP A 113 20.26 -16.03 6.28
N LEU A 114 19.70 -15.54 7.39
CA LEU A 114 20.33 -15.67 8.71
C LEU A 114 20.01 -17.03 9.34
N LYS A 115 21.05 -17.74 9.78
CA LYS A 115 20.90 -19.04 10.44
C LYS A 115 20.23 -18.87 11.81
N ASP A 116 19.20 -19.69 12.08
CA ASP A 116 18.53 -19.78 13.38
C ASP A 116 18.11 -18.41 13.95
N PHE A 117 17.55 -17.55 13.10
CA PHE A 117 17.32 -16.13 13.38
C PHE A 117 16.60 -15.84 14.70
N PHE A 118 15.48 -16.50 15.00
CA PHE A 118 14.77 -16.27 16.27
C PHE A 118 15.54 -16.90 17.45
N GLU A 119 16.14 -18.07 17.26
CA GLU A 119 16.86 -18.81 18.28
C GLU A 119 18.20 -18.15 18.67
N SER A 120 18.82 -17.38 17.77
CA SER A 120 20.00 -16.53 18.04
C SER A 120 19.68 -15.28 18.86
N ILE A 121 18.39 -14.94 18.98
CA ILE A 121 17.92 -13.89 19.88
C ILE A 121 17.58 -14.53 21.23
N HIS A 122 18.59 -14.61 22.10
CA HIS A 122 18.47 -15.18 23.43
C HIS A 122 17.98 -14.16 24.48
N PHE A 123 17.58 -14.67 25.63
CA PHE A 123 17.02 -13.95 26.77
C PHE A 123 17.80 -12.69 27.14
N GLY A 124 19.13 -12.81 27.24
CA GLY A 124 20.01 -11.69 27.55
C GLY A 124 19.92 -10.54 26.54
N ARG A 125 19.78 -10.82 25.23
CA ARG A 125 19.61 -9.77 24.21
C ARG A 125 18.27 -9.06 24.36
N VAL A 126 17.20 -9.81 24.65
CA VAL A 126 15.88 -9.24 24.89
C VAL A 126 15.89 -8.39 26.16
N ARG A 127 16.50 -8.87 27.25
CA ARG A 127 16.65 -8.10 28.49
C ARG A 127 17.43 -6.80 28.25
N ASN A 128 18.58 -6.88 27.58
CA ASN A 128 19.42 -5.72 27.31
C ASN A 128 18.73 -4.70 26.38
N LEU A 129 17.88 -5.15 25.46
CA LEU A 129 17.03 -4.25 24.66
C LEU A 129 16.17 -3.36 25.56
N PHE A 130 15.55 -3.93 26.60
CA PHE A 130 14.68 -3.18 27.51
C PHE A 130 15.45 -2.36 28.56
N MET A 131 16.67 -2.76 28.91
CA MET A 131 17.53 -1.95 29.77
C MET A 131 18.11 -0.73 29.04
N ALA A 132 18.22 -0.79 27.71
CA ALA A 132 18.73 0.31 26.91
C ALA A 132 17.69 1.40 26.66
N HIS A 133 18.16 2.59 26.26
CA HIS A 133 17.31 3.66 25.75
C HIS A 133 16.52 3.19 24.51
N PRO A 134 15.23 3.55 24.36
CA PRO A 134 14.45 4.49 25.17
C PRO A 134 13.74 3.90 26.39
N PHE A 135 13.77 2.57 26.57
CA PHE A 135 13.00 1.91 27.63
C PHE A 135 13.60 2.15 29.01
N ASN A 136 14.93 2.10 29.13
CA ASN A 136 15.68 2.30 30.39
C ASN A 136 15.08 1.52 31.57
N ALA A 137 14.58 0.31 31.33
CA ALA A 137 13.88 -0.46 32.33
C ALA A 137 14.88 -1.01 33.37
N PRO A 138 14.57 -0.96 34.68
CA PRO A 138 15.39 -1.60 35.68
C PRO A 138 15.54 -3.10 35.44
N HIS A 139 16.63 -3.69 35.96
CA HIS A 139 16.99 -5.08 35.69
C HIS A 139 15.86 -6.08 35.98
N ASN A 140 15.11 -5.90 37.07
CA ASN A 140 13.97 -6.75 37.42
C ASN A 140 12.83 -6.65 36.39
N VAL A 141 12.46 -5.44 35.95
CA VAL A 141 11.42 -5.23 34.94
C VAL A 141 11.83 -5.81 33.59
N ALA A 142 13.05 -5.51 33.13
CA ALA A 142 13.58 -6.05 31.89
C ALA A 142 13.64 -7.59 31.89
N THR A 143 13.93 -8.19 33.05
CA THR A 143 13.92 -9.65 33.24
C THR A 143 12.51 -10.21 33.09
N VAL A 144 11.51 -9.60 33.71
CA VAL A 144 10.10 -10.02 33.58
C VAL A 144 9.63 -9.91 32.12
N ILE A 145 9.97 -8.83 31.42
CA ILE A 145 9.63 -8.67 29.99
C ILE A 145 10.32 -9.75 29.14
N ALA A 146 11.60 -10.03 29.41
CA ALA A 146 12.33 -11.08 28.70
C ALA A 146 11.72 -12.47 28.96
N GLN A 147 11.18 -12.74 30.16
CA GLN A 147 10.45 -13.98 30.46
C GLN A 147 9.12 -14.08 29.70
N ILE A 148 8.42 -12.97 29.52
CA ILE A 148 7.21 -12.91 28.70
C ILE A 148 7.54 -13.19 27.23
N CYS A 149 8.61 -12.61 26.70
CA CYS A 149 8.96 -12.69 25.28
C CYS A 149 9.68 -13.98 24.87
N CYS A 150 10.41 -14.63 25.77
CA CYS A 150 11.22 -15.81 25.47
C CYS A 150 10.53 -17.12 25.85
N SER A 151 10.93 -18.21 25.19
CA SER A 151 10.61 -19.59 25.53
C SER A 151 11.92 -20.37 25.65
N TYR A 152 12.19 -20.97 26.81
CA TYR A 152 13.46 -21.66 27.09
C TYR A 152 14.69 -20.80 26.75
N GLY A 153 14.64 -19.53 27.16
CA GLY A 153 15.76 -18.60 27.00
C GLY A 153 15.98 -18.03 25.60
N LYS A 154 15.08 -18.27 24.64
CA LYS A 154 15.18 -17.77 23.25
C LYS A 154 13.85 -17.22 22.76
N LEU A 155 13.84 -16.32 21.76
CA LEU A 155 12.58 -15.91 21.13
C LEU A 155 11.88 -17.12 20.49
N ALA A 156 10.58 -17.24 20.73
CA ALA A 156 9.77 -18.31 20.18
C ALA A 156 9.25 -17.95 18.80
N GLN A 157 9.49 -18.81 17.80
CA GLN A 157 8.78 -18.75 16.51
C GLN A 157 7.30 -19.04 16.76
N GLY A 158 6.44 -18.04 16.61
CA GLY A 158 4.99 -18.13 16.84
C GLY A 158 4.46 -17.25 17.98
N ALA A 159 5.31 -16.60 18.77
CA ALA A 159 4.86 -15.62 19.76
C ALA A 159 4.49 -14.28 19.08
N PRO A 160 3.38 -13.61 19.49
CA PRO A 160 2.99 -12.31 18.97
C PRO A 160 4.05 -11.21 19.08
N THR A 161 4.87 -11.22 20.14
CA THR A 161 5.90 -10.20 20.37
C THR A 161 7.19 -10.45 19.59
N SER A 162 7.54 -11.72 19.29
CA SER A 162 8.81 -12.08 18.61
C SER A 162 9.06 -11.29 17.32
N PRO A 163 8.09 -11.10 16.40
CA PRO A 163 8.26 -10.28 15.21
C PRO A 163 8.80 -8.87 15.50
N LEU A 164 8.15 -8.14 16.40
CA LEU A 164 8.52 -6.77 16.75
C LEU A 164 9.87 -6.71 17.48
N ILE A 165 10.09 -7.59 18.46
CA ILE A 165 11.35 -7.66 19.22
C ILE A 165 12.53 -7.95 18.30
N SER A 166 12.36 -8.88 17.34
CA SER A 166 13.42 -9.19 16.37
C SER A 166 13.79 -7.97 15.52
N ASN A 167 12.80 -7.18 15.14
CA ASN A 167 13.00 -5.94 14.38
C ASN A 167 13.64 -4.82 15.20
N MET A 168 13.29 -4.69 16.49
CA MET A 168 13.95 -3.76 17.40
C MET A 168 15.44 -4.11 17.58
N ILE A 169 15.75 -5.39 17.74
CA ILE A 169 17.13 -5.89 17.89
C ILE A 169 17.95 -5.67 16.61
N CYS A 170 17.34 -5.90 15.44
CA CYS A 170 17.99 -5.66 14.15
C CYS A 170 18.16 -4.17 13.79
N ARG A 171 17.69 -3.22 14.59
CA ARG A 171 17.76 -1.78 14.24
C ARG A 171 19.18 -1.29 13.98
N LYS A 172 20.16 -1.74 14.79
CA LYS A 172 21.57 -1.39 14.60
C LYS A 172 22.15 -2.05 13.35
N LEU A 173 21.87 -3.35 13.17
CA LEU A 173 22.22 -4.11 11.96
C LEU A 173 21.70 -3.39 10.69
N ASP A 174 20.41 -3.05 10.66
CA ASP A 174 19.79 -2.37 9.52
C ASP A 174 20.46 -1.03 9.20
N SER A 175 20.90 -0.28 10.22
CA SER A 175 21.60 0.99 10.03
C SER A 175 22.99 0.80 9.42
N GLN A 176 23.75 -0.20 9.89
CA GLN A 176 25.08 -0.53 9.36
C GLN A 176 24.99 -1.08 7.93
N LEU A 177 24.05 -1.98 7.65
CA LEU A 177 23.83 -2.51 6.30
C LEU A 177 23.33 -1.43 5.32
N GLN A 178 22.50 -0.49 5.77
CA GLN A 178 22.15 0.68 4.94
C GLN A 178 23.36 1.55 4.62
N ALA A 179 24.26 1.77 5.60
CA ALA A 179 25.47 2.54 5.38
C ALA A 179 26.40 1.85 4.37
N LEU A 180 26.65 0.54 4.55
CA LEU A 180 27.41 -0.28 3.60
C LEU A 180 26.80 -0.21 2.20
N ALA A 181 25.49 -0.42 2.07
CA ALA A 181 24.81 -0.35 0.78
C ALA A 181 24.94 1.03 0.10
N LYS A 182 24.91 2.12 0.88
CA LYS A 182 25.08 3.48 0.38
C LYS A 182 26.51 3.70 -0.13
N THR A 183 27.52 3.30 0.63
CA THR A 183 28.94 3.41 0.25
C THR A 183 29.22 2.60 -1.01
N SER A 184 28.68 1.39 -1.10
CA SER A 184 28.82 0.49 -2.25
C SER A 184 27.84 0.79 -3.41
N LYS A 185 27.06 1.89 -3.33
CA LYS A 185 26.11 2.34 -4.36
C LYS A 185 25.12 1.25 -4.83
N CYS A 186 24.66 0.41 -3.90
CA CYS A 186 23.70 -0.67 -4.17
C CYS A 186 22.40 -0.49 -3.35
N HIS A 187 21.40 -1.34 -3.62
CA HIS A 187 20.13 -1.31 -2.87
C HIS A 187 20.10 -2.43 -1.86
N PHE A 188 19.52 -2.18 -0.68
CA PHE A 188 19.44 -3.13 0.43
C PHE A 188 18.02 -3.16 1.02
N THR A 189 17.53 -4.37 1.31
CA THR A 189 16.34 -4.60 2.14
C THR A 189 16.52 -5.81 3.05
N ARG A 190 15.76 -5.85 4.14
CA ARG A 190 15.63 -7.00 5.05
C ARG A 190 14.16 -7.37 5.24
N TYR A 191 13.84 -8.64 5.05
CA TYR A 191 12.55 -9.24 5.35
C TYR A 191 12.74 -10.33 6.42
N ALA A 192 12.60 -9.95 7.68
CA ALA A 192 12.92 -10.83 8.82
C ALA A 192 14.39 -11.31 8.77
N ASP A 193 14.62 -12.59 8.50
CA ASP A 193 15.90 -13.27 8.35
C ASP A 193 16.48 -13.19 6.93
N ASP A 194 15.64 -12.92 5.92
CA ASP A 194 16.08 -12.72 4.54
C ASP A 194 16.66 -11.31 4.35
N ILE A 195 17.93 -11.22 3.96
CA ILE A 195 18.61 -9.98 3.55
C ILE A 195 18.79 -10.02 2.03
N THR A 196 18.52 -8.89 1.36
CA THR A 196 18.70 -8.78 -0.09
C THR A 196 19.47 -7.52 -0.45
N PHE A 197 20.54 -7.71 -1.22
CA PHE A 197 21.23 -6.66 -1.95
C PHE A 197 20.95 -6.77 -3.45
N SER A 198 21.03 -5.64 -4.17
CA SER A 198 20.96 -5.69 -5.62
C SER A 198 21.77 -4.59 -6.29
N PHE A 199 22.34 -4.94 -7.45
CA PHE A 199 23.36 -4.17 -8.12
C PHE A 199 22.98 -3.89 -9.58
N THR A 200 23.39 -2.73 -10.08
CA THR A 200 23.31 -2.38 -11.50
C THR A 200 24.66 -2.59 -12.21
N SER A 201 25.75 -2.77 -11.46
CA SER A 201 27.11 -2.96 -11.96
C SER A 201 27.33 -4.32 -12.62
N THR A 202 28.38 -4.41 -13.45
CA THR A 202 28.90 -5.67 -14.00
C THR A 202 29.55 -6.50 -12.88
N GLU A 203 29.78 -7.79 -13.13
CA GLU A 203 30.46 -8.69 -12.20
C GLU A 203 31.81 -8.17 -11.71
N LYS A 204 32.64 -7.68 -12.65
CA LYS A 204 33.96 -7.07 -12.37
C LYS A 204 33.91 -5.90 -11.39
N HIS A 205 32.76 -5.23 -11.27
CA HIS A 205 32.55 -4.07 -10.41
C HIS A 205 31.52 -4.35 -9.31
N LEU A 206 31.34 -5.62 -8.93
CA LEU A 206 30.62 -5.95 -7.71
C LEU A 206 31.45 -5.51 -6.49
N PRO A 207 30.83 -4.90 -5.47
CA PRO A 207 31.53 -4.46 -4.28
C PRO A 207 31.95 -5.67 -3.45
N LYS A 208 33.25 -5.94 -3.38
CA LYS A 208 33.84 -7.07 -2.65
C LYS A 208 33.50 -7.06 -1.15
N ASP A 209 33.27 -5.88 -0.58
CA ASP A 209 32.83 -5.74 0.83
C ASP A 209 31.43 -6.34 1.08
N ILE A 210 30.63 -6.56 0.03
CA ILE A 210 29.29 -7.15 0.11
C ILE A 210 29.26 -8.55 -0.47
N VAL A 211 29.83 -8.77 -1.66
CA VAL A 211 29.76 -10.06 -2.35
C VAL A 211 30.97 -10.28 -3.25
N GLU A 212 31.51 -11.49 -3.17
CA GLU A 212 32.51 -12.03 -4.08
C GLU A 212 31.94 -13.27 -4.78
N VAL A 213 32.48 -13.58 -5.96
CA VAL A 213 32.13 -14.77 -6.72
C VAL A 213 33.36 -15.66 -6.73
N SER A 214 33.24 -16.89 -6.21
CA SER A 214 34.31 -17.88 -6.26
C SER A 214 34.54 -18.40 -7.68
N GLU A 215 35.65 -19.08 -7.89
CA GLU A 215 36.00 -19.68 -9.19
C GLU A 215 34.95 -20.66 -9.71
N ASP A 216 34.26 -21.37 -8.80
CA ASP A 216 33.15 -22.28 -9.11
C ASP A 216 31.77 -21.58 -9.24
N GLY A 217 31.75 -20.25 -9.27
CA GLY A 217 30.57 -19.42 -9.49
C GLY A 217 29.64 -19.29 -8.29
N ARG A 218 30.07 -19.69 -7.08
CA ARG A 218 29.29 -19.51 -5.86
C ARG A 218 29.45 -18.09 -5.31
N ALA A 219 28.39 -17.62 -4.66
CA ALA A 219 28.40 -16.31 -4.02
C ALA A 219 28.96 -16.41 -2.60
N ILE A 220 30.01 -15.66 -2.33
CA ILE A 220 30.64 -15.56 -1.01
C ILE A 220 30.29 -14.18 -0.43
N PRO A 221 29.72 -14.08 0.78
CA PRO A 221 29.54 -12.80 1.46
C PRO A 221 30.88 -12.08 1.64
N GLY A 222 30.90 -10.79 1.33
CA GLY A 222 32.07 -9.95 1.53
C GLY A 222 32.44 -9.79 3.00
N ARG A 223 33.72 -9.49 3.27
CA ARG A 223 34.27 -9.41 4.63
C ARG A 223 33.52 -8.41 5.53
N GLU A 224 33.30 -7.18 5.05
CA GLU A 224 32.64 -6.15 5.86
C GLU A 224 31.19 -6.53 6.19
N LEU A 225 30.46 -7.08 5.22
CA LEU A 225 29.11 -7.58 5.43
C LEU A 225 29.06 -8.68 6.49
N GLU A 226 29.97 -9.65 6.42
CA GLU A 226 30.06 -10.74 7.38
C GLU A 226 30.41 -10.22 8.79
N GLU A 227 31.35 -9.28 8.90
CA GLU A 227 31.73 -8.63 10.16
C GLU A 227 30.54 -7.89 10.79
N ILE A 228 29.76 -7.14 10.01
CA ILE A 228 28.56 -6.44 10.49
C ILE A 228 27.52 -7.44 11.02
N ILE A 229 27.24 -8.51 10.27
CA ILE A 229 26.25 -9.53 10.66
C ILE A 229 26.70 -10.27 11.93
N ARG A 230 27.98 -10.63 12.01
CA ARG A 230 28.59 -11.30 13.18
C ARG A 230 28.57 -10.40 14.41
N ALA A 231 28.93 -9.12 14.27
CA ALA A 231 28.90 -8.13 15.35
C ALA A 231 27.47 -7.88 15.87
N ALA A 232 26.46 -8.05 15.00
CA ALA A 232 25.05 -8.03 15.41
C ALA A 232 24.57 -9.33 16.07
N GLY A 233 25.44 -10.33 16.27
CA GLY A 233 25.13 -11.59 16.93
C GLY A 233 24.33 -12.57 16.06
N PHE A 234 24.54 -12.54 14.73
CA PHE A 234 23.91 -13.45 13.78
C PHE A 234 24.98 -14.17 12.94
N ALA A 235 24.57 -15.24 12.26
CA ALA A 235 25.41 -15.99 11.33
C ALA A 235 24.72 -16.15 9.98
N ILE A 236 25.49 -16.15 8.90
CA ILE A 236 24.99 -16.34 7.54
C ILE A 236 24.78 -17.83 7.26
N ASN A 237 23.68 -18.16 6.58
CA ASN A 237 23.44 -19.50 6.06
C ASN A 237 24.00 -19.65 4.64
N SER A 238 25.21 -20.21 4.53
CA SER A 238 25.92 -20.39 3.25
C SER A 238 25.13 -21.18 2.21
N GLU A 239 24.34 -22.18 2.61
CA GLU A 239 23.55 -23.01 1.68
C GLU A 239 22.42 -22.24 0.99
N LYS A 240 21.95 -21.15 1.60
CA LYS A 240 20.86 -20.32 1.07
C LYS A 240 21.35 -19.00 0.47
N THR A 241 22.61 -18.68 0.67
CA THR A 241 23.28 -17.53 0.05
C THR A 241 23.39 -17.75 -1.45
N ARG A 242 22.95 -16.76 -2.24
CA ARG A 242 22.94 -16.86 -3.70
C ARG A 242 23.07 -15.50 -4.36
N LEU A 243 23.77 -15.47 -5.49
CA LEU A 243 23.85 -14.33 -6.40
C LEU A 243 23.19 -14.73 -7.73
N GLN A 244 22.28 -13.90 -8.24
CA GLN A 244 21.47 -14.20 -9.41
C GLN A 244 21.61 -13.09 -10.46
N HIS A 245 22.10 -13.44 -11.65
CA HIS A 245 22.21 -12.51 -12.77
C HIS A 245 20.85 -12.30 -13.47
N ARG A 246 20.65 -11.17 -14.14
CA ARG A 246 19.39 -10.81 -14.83
C ARG A 246 18.93 -11.79 -15.91
N THR A 247 19.84 -12.60 -16.46
CA THR A 247 19.51 -13.66 -17.44
C THR A 247 18.98 -14.93 -16.78
N GLN A 248 19.19 -15.06 -15.47
CA GLN A 248 18.66 -16.14 -14.64
C GLN A 248 17.41 -15.65 -13.92
N ARG A 249 16.64 -16.58 -13.34
CA ARG A 249 15.47 -16.22 -12.52
C ARG A 249 15.92 -15.57 -11.21
N GLN A 250 15.76 -14.25 -11.10
CA GLN A 250 16.03 -13.51 -9.87
C GLN A 250 14.83 -13.58 -8.92
N MET A 251 15.08 -13.87 -7.65
CA MET A 251 14.03 -14.18 -6.67
C MET A 251 14.25 -13.44 -5.35
N VAL A 252 13.26 -12.66 -4.91
CA VAL A 252 13.26 -11.98 -3.60
C VAL A 252 12.00 -12.37 -2.84
N THR A 253 12.16 -12.91 -1.62
CA THR A 253 11.04 -13.33 -0.75
C THR A 253 9.97 -14.20 -1.47
N GLY A 254 10.42 -15.05 -2.39
CA GLY A 254 9.54 -15.94 -3.17
C GLY A 254 8.84 -15.31 -4.38
N LEU A 255 9.20 -14.08 -4.77
CA LEU A 255 8.74 -13.42 -6.00
C LEU A 255 9.86 -13.31 -7.02
N VAL A 256 9.53 -13.47 -8.30
CA VAL A 256 10.43 -13.16 -9.42
C VAL A 256 10.58 -11.64 -9.52
N VAL A 257 11.79 -11.13 -9.76
CA VAL A 257 12.06 -9.66 -9.81
C VAL A 257 12.79 -9.19 -11.06
N ASN A 258 13.01 -10.04 -12.06
CA ASN A 258 13.75 -9.66 -13.28
C ASN A 258 13.24 -8.36 -13.92
N GLU A 259 11.93 -8.17 -13.99
CA GLU A 259 11.30 -6.97 -14.59
C GLU A 259 10.42 -6.20 -13.61
N MET A 260 9.61 -6.92 -12.85
CA MET A 260 8.71 -6.44 -11.80
C MET A 260 8.49 -7.56 -10.79
N PRO A 261 8.03 -7.27 -9.55
CA PRO A 261 7.63 -8.31 -8.62
C PRO A 261 6.52 -9.16 -9.22
N ASN A 262 6.78 -10.45 -9.34
CA ASN A 262 5.86 -11.37 -9.99
C ASN A 262 5.78 -12.71 -9.26
N VAL A 263 4.61 -13.33 -9.29
CA VAL A 263 4.45 -14.72 -8.88
C VAL A 263 5.14 -15.65 -9.88
N THR A 264 5.48 -16.85 -9.43
CA THR A 264 6.12 -17.85 -10.29
C THR A 264 5.14 -18.38 -11.34
N ARG A 265 5.62 -18.73 -12.54
CA ARG A 265 4.79 -19.35 -13.60
C ARG A 265 4.13 -20.64 -13.10
N GLU A 266 4.83 -21.38 -12.27
CA GLU A 266 4.38 -22.59 -11.60
C GLU A 266 3.20 -22.31 -10.66
N PHE A 267 3.23 -21.19 -9.93
CA PHE A 267 2.12 -20.77 -9.09
C PHE A 267 0.88 -20.43 -9.94
N ILE A 268 1.05 -19.70 -11.04
CA ILE A 268 -0.04 -19.37 -11.97
C ILE A 268 -0.65 -20.65 -12.57
N ARG A 269 0.19 -21.55 -13.10
CA ARG A 269 -0.25 -22.81 -13.73
C ARG A 269 -1.02 -23.68 -12.74
N LEU A 270 -0.52 -23.82 -11.51
CA LEU A 270 -1.22 -24.58 -10.48
C LEU A 270 -2.58 -23.95 -10.14
N THR A 271 -2.66 -22.62 -10.02
CA THR A 271 -3.95 -21.92 -9.77
C THR A 271 -4.93 -22.16 -10.92
N SER A 272 -4.48 -22.06 -12.16
CA SER A 272 -5.30 -22.31 -13.35
C SER A 272 -5.79 -23.76 -13.39
N SER A 273 -4.93 -24.74 -13.08
CA SER A 273 -5.30 -26.15 -13.00
C SER A 273 -6.36 -26.40 -11.91
N MET A 274 -6.25 -25.75 -10.75
CA MET A 274 -7.26 -25.86 -9.70
C MET A 274 -8.61 -25.25 -10.11
N ILE A 275 -8.60 -24.14 -10.83
CA ILE A 275 -9.83 -23.53 -11.39
C ILE A 275 -10.46 -24.47 -12.43
N ASN A 276 -9.65 -25.09 -13.29
CA ASN A 276 -10.15 -26.07 -14.25
C ASN A 276 -10.77 -27.29 -13.56
N ALA A 277 -10.17 -27.77 -12.46
CA ALA A 277 -10.75 -28.84 -11.67
C ALA A 277 -12.14 -28.47 -11.10
N LEU A 278 -12.31 -27.23 -10.62
CA LEU A 278 -13.63 -26.73 -10.20
C LEU A 278 -14.65 -26.74 -11.36
N LYS A 279 -14.24 -26.29 -12.56
CA LYS A 279 -15.12 -26.28 -13.74
C LYS A 279 -15.53 -27.67 -14.20
N SER A 280 -14.58 -28.60 -14.23
CA SER A 280 -14.78 -29.93 -14.83
C SER A 280 -15.47 -30.91 -13.89
N TYR A 281 -15.25 -30.80 -12.57
CA TYR A 281 -15.69 -31.80 -11.60
C TYR A 281 -16.58 -31.24 -10.49
N GLY A 282 -16.78 -29.92 -10.45
CA GLY A 282 -17.47 -29.27 -9.33
C GLY A 282 -16.61 -29.19 -8.06
N PRO A 283 -17.10 -28.47 -7.03
CA PRO A 283 -16.30 -28.15 -5.86
C PRO A 283 -16.03 -29.35 -4.94
N GLU A 284 -16.98 -30.27 -4.80
CA GLU A 284 -16.87 -31.42 -3.90
C GLU A 284 -15.80 -32.43 -4.36
N LEU A 285 -15.87 -32.87 -5.62
CA LEU A 285 -14.90 -33.84 -6.16
C LEU A 285 -13.50 -33.23 -6.29
N ALA A 286 -13.40 -31.96 -6.67
CA ALA A 286 -12.13 -31.26 -6.74
C ALA A 286 -11.47 -31.13 -5.36
N GLU A 287 -12.26 -30.90 -4.31
CA GLU A 287 -11.79 -30.89 -2.92
C GLU A 287 -11.31 -32.26 -2.46
N ALA A 288 -12.10 -33.32 -2.69
CA ALA A 288 -11.71 -34.68 -2.34
C ALA A 288 -10.35 -35.06 -2.98
N LYS A 289 -10.18 -34.77 -4.28
CA LYS A 289 -8.91 -35.02 -4.97
C LYS A 289 -7.76 -34.17 -4.44
N TYR A 290 -8.02 -32.91 -4.09
CA TYR A 290 -7.01 -32.03 -3.51
C TYR A 290 -6.52 -32.56 -2.15
N LEU A 291 -7.43 -33.03 -1.29
CA LEU A 291 -7.10 -33.61 0.01
C LEU A 291 -6.31 -34.92 -0.14
N GLU A 292 -6.64 -35.76 -1.12
CA GLU A 292 -5.87 -36.97 -1.46
C GLU A 292 -4.42 -36.62 -1.83
N ILE A 293 -4.22 -35.62 -2.70
CA ILE A 293 -2.88 -35.16 -3.10
C ILE A 293 -2.10 -34.59 -1.92
N LEU A 294 -2.75 -33.87 -1.01
CA LEU A 294 -2.10 -33.37 0.21
C LEU A 294 -1.63 -34.51 1.11
N LYS A 295 -2.50 -35.50 1.35
CA LYS A 295 -2.16 -36.70 2.14
C LYS A 295 -0.98 -37.45 1.52
N ALA A 296 -1.00 -37.68 0.20
CA ALA A 296 0.08 -38.37 -0.52
C ALA A 296 1.44 -37.64 -0.44
N LYS A 297 1.44 -36.32 -0.25
CA LYS A 297 2.67 -35.52 -0.08
C LYS A 297 3.15 -35.42 1.37
N ASN A 298 2.63 -36.26 2.27
CA ASN A 298 2.83 -36.17 3.73
C ASN A 298 2.50 -34.78 4.28
N HIS A 299 1.59 -34.06 3.63
CA HIS A 299 1.17 -32.74 4.06
C HIS A 299 -0.06 -32.89 4.95
N THR A 300 0.13 -32.75 6.26
CA THR A 300 -0.99 -32.64 7.19
C THR A 300 -1.56 -31.23 7.14
N LEU A 301 -2.87 -31.11 6.96
CA LEU A 301 -3.55 -29.84 7.15
C LEU A 301 -3.27 -29.32 8.56
N GLN A 302 -2.92 -28.04 8.67
CA GLN A 302 -2.78 -27.42 9.97
C GLN A 302 -4.14 -27.36 10.69
N PRO A 303 -4.18 -27.30 12.03
CA PRO A 303 -5.43 -27.21 12.79
C PRO A 303 -6.39 -26.11 12.28
N ARG A 304 -5.83 -24.97 11.86
CA ARG A 304 -6.62 -23.86 11.30
C ARG A 304 -7.21 -24.18 9.92
N GLN A 305 -6.57 -25.03 9.13
CA GLN A 305 -7.08 -25.49 7.85
C GLN A 305 -8.16 -26.57 8.04
N LEU A 306 -7.98 -27.46 9.03
CA LEU A 306 -8.99 -28.45 9.43
C LEU A 306 -10.29 -27.79 9.91
N LEU A 307 -10.21 -26.67 10.64
CA LEU A 307 -11.42 -25.91 11.01
C LEU A 307 -12.20 -25.40 9.79
N ARG A 308 -11.54 -25.23 8.64
CA ARG A 308 -12.16 -24.75 7.39
C ARG A 308 -12.67 -25.88 6.50
N THR A 309 -12.35 -27.13 6.83
CA THR A 309 -12.93 -28.32 6.16
C THR A 309 -14.24 -28.76 6.81
N ASN A 310 -14.60 -28.19 7.97
CA ASN A 310 -15.88 -28.44 8.64
C ASN A 310 -17.02 -27.56 8.08
N ASP A 311 -16.75 -26.74 7.07
CA ASP A 311 -17.76 -26.01 6.31
C ASP A 311 -18.50 -26.96 5.35
N GLY A 312 -19.33 -26.45 4.44
CA GLY A 312 -19.97 -27.28 3.42
C GLY A 312 -18.96 -27.97 2.49
N ASN A 313 -19.33 -29.13 1.93
CA ASN A 313 -18.48 -29.86 0.99
C ASN A 313 -18.02 -28.94 -0.15
N GLY A 314 -16.71 -28.94 -0.44
CA GLY A 314 -16.12 -28.12 -1.51
C GLY A 314 -15.75 -26.68 -1.13
N ASP A 315 -16.26 -26.15 -0.01
CA ASP A 315 -15.99 -24.78 0.42
C ASP A 315 -14.51 -24.55 0.74
N PHE A 316 -13.83 -25.55 1.30
CA PHE A 316 -12.42 -25.44 1.64
C PHE A 316 -11.58 -25.25 0.37
N PHE A 317 -11.81 -26.04 -0.68
CA PHE A 317 -11.10 -25.93 -1.94
C PHE A 317 -11.37 -24.60 -2.65
N ILE A 318 -12.62 -24.13 -2.68
CA ILE A 318 -12.98 -22.79 -3.18
C ILE A 318 -12.20 -21.71 -2.42
N LYS A 319 -12.13 -21.79 -1.09
CA LYS A 319 -11.37 -20.84 -0.25
C LYS A 319 -9.87 -20.90 -0.54
N VAL A 320 -9.31 -22.08 -0.82
CA VAL A 320 -7.90 -22.22 -1.23
C VAL A 320 -7.67 -21.53 -2.57
N VAL A 321 -8.48 -21.80 -3.60
CA VAL A 321 -8.35 -21.18 -4.94
C VAL A 321 -8.51 -19.66 -4.85
N LYS A 322 -9.53 -19.17 -4.13
CA LYS A 322 -9.75 -17.75 -3.87
C LYS A 322 -8.55 -17.10 -3.19
N GLY A 323 -7.96 -17.75 -2.19
CA GLY A 323 -6.74 -17.27 -1.53
C GLY A 323 -5.55 -17.12 -2.48
N ARG A 324 -5.40 -18.06 -3.43
CA ARG A 324 -4.36 -17.98 -4.47
C ARG A 324 -4.62 -16.83 -5.44
N LEU A 325 -5.86 -16.61 -5.87
CA LEU A 325 -6.24 -15.48 -6.71
C LEU A 325 -5.98 -14.14 -6.02
N ASN A 326 -6.37 -14.00 -4.76
CA ASN A 326 -6.10 -12.80 -3.96
C ASN A 326 -4.60 -12.52 -3.83
N TYR A 327 -3.77 -13.57 -3.71
CA TYR A 327 -2.32 -13.41 -3.69
C TYR A 327 -1.79 -12.91 -5.06
N ILE A 328 -2.29 -13.45 -6.18
CA ILE A 328 -1.92 -12.96 -7.52
C ILE A 328 -2.34 -11.49 -7.66
N GLN A 329 -3.56 -11.13 -7.24
CA GLN A 329 -4.05 -9.75 -7.26
C GLN A 329 -3.16 -8.81 -6.44
N MET A 330 -2.76 -9.21 -5.23
CA MET A 330 -1.89 -8.42 -4.35
C MET A 330 -0.55 -8.13 -5.03
N ILE A 331 0.03 -9.12 -5.72
CA ILE A 331 1.32 -9.00 -6.40
C ILE A 331 1.21 -8.22 -7.72
N ARG A 332 0.38 -8.70 -8.65
CA ARG A 332 0.31 -8.20 -10.04
C ARG A 332 -0.67 -7.02 -10.22
N GLY A 333 -1.61 -6.82 -9.30
CA GLY A 333 -2.63 -5.78 -9.37
C GLY A 333 -3.97 -6.28 -9.91
N ARG A 334 -5.04 -5.52 -9.64
CA ARG A 334 -6.42 -5.84 -10.06
C ARG A 334 -6.63 -5.72 -11.58
N GLY A 335 -5.83 -4.87 -12.24
CA GLY A 335 -5.86 -4.66 -13.69
C GLY A 335 -5.09 -5.69 -14.50
N ASP A 336 -4.30 -6.56 -13.86
CA ASP A 336 -3.42 -7.48 -14.58
C ASP A 336 -4.19 -8.52 -15.41
N LYS A 337 -3.83 -8.67 -16.69
CA LYS A 337 -4.51 -9.57 -17.64
C LYS A 337 -4.55 -11.03 -17.15
N ILE A 338 -3.48 -11.51 -16.51
CA ILE A 338 -3.43 -12.90 -16.01
C ILE A 338 -4.37 -13.06 -14.82
N TYR A 339 -4.31 -12.15 -13.84
CA TYR A 339 -5.22 -12.16 -12.70
C TYR A 339 -6.69 -12.12 -13.17
N ARG A 340 -7.03 -11.18 -14.05
CA ARG A 340 -8.40 -10.97 -14.53
C ARG A 340 -8.94 -12.19 -15.25
N ARG A 341 -8.15 -12.80 -16.14
CA ARG A 341 -8.51 -14.05 -16.82
C ARG A 341 -8.83 -15.16 -15.80
N LEU A 342 -7.93 -15.40 -14.84
CA LEU A 342 -8.15 -16.46 -13.85
C LEU A 342 -9.32 -16.14 -12.91
N ALA A 343 -9.54 -14.88 -12.54
CA ALA A 343 -10.66 -14.46 -11.73
C ALA A 343 -11.99 -14.66 -12.46
N TYR A 344 -12.08 -14.30 -13.75
CA TYR A 344 -13.21 -14.60 -14.60
C TYR A 344 -13.48 -16.12 -14.69
N GLU A 345 -12.44 -16.90 -15.01
CA GLU A 345 -12.57 -18.36 -15.10
C GLU A 345 -13.05 -18.97 -13.78
N PHE A 346 -12.61 -18.43 -12.65
CA PHE A 346 -13.05 -18.87 -11.33
C PHE A 346 -14.51 -18.53 -11.06
N THR A 347 -15.00 -17.34 -11.42
CA THR A 347 -16.41 -17.00 -11.19
C THR A 347 -17.35 -17.82 -12.08
N VAL A 348 -16.94 -18.12 -13.32
CA VAL A 348 -17.63 -19.09 -14.19
C VAL A 348 -17.68 -20.47 -13.54
N ALA A 349 -16.57 -20.94 -12.96
CA ALA A 349 -16.50 -22.24 -12.28
C ALA A 349 -17.47 -22.36 -11.09
N LEU A 350 -17.90 -21.24 -10.52
CA LEU A 350 -18.86 -21.19 -9.41
C LEU A 350 -20.30 -20.92 -9.86
N GLY A 351 -20.58 -20.89 -11.17
CA GLY A 351 -21.90 -20.54 -11.72
C GLY A 351 -22.32 -19.08 -11.47
N LYS A 352 -21.35 -18.20 -11.16
CA LYS A 352 -21.58 -16.78 -10.86
C LYS A 352 -20.78 -15.90 -11.81
N GLU A 353 -20.94 -16.11 -13.12
CA GLU A 353 -20.17 -15.40 -14.14
C GLU A 353 -20.14 -13.89 -13.84
N ASN A 354 -18.94 -13.32 -13.89
CA ASN A 354 -18.76 -11.89 -13.68
C ASN A 354 -18.03 -11.28 -14.89
N PRO A 355 -18.77 -10.71 -15.86
CA PRO A 355 -18.20 -10.15 -17.09
C PRO A 355 -17.30 -8.94 -16.82
N GLU A 356 -17.35 -8.32 -15.64
CA GLU A 356 -16.45 -7.23 -15.26
C GLU A 356 -14.98 -7.64 -15.35
N PHE A 357 -14.63 -8.92 -15.22
CA PHE A 357 -13.26 -9.39 -15.36
C PHE A 357 -12.79 -9.52 -16.83
N LYS A 358 -13.72 -9.56 -17.80
CA LYS A 358 -13.38 -9.54 -19.24
C LYS A 358 -12.96 -8.15 -19.71
N LYS A 359 -13.48 -7.11 -19.04
CA LYS A 359 -13.21 -5.73 -19.41
C LYS A 359 -11.71 -5.41 -19.38
N SER A 360 -11.21 -4.45 -20.14
CA SER A 360 -9.86 -3.93 -19.92
C SER A 360 -9.84 -3.06 -18.65
N PRO A 361 -8.68 -2.85 -18.00
CA PRO A 361 -8.56 -1.83 -16.96
C PRO A 361 -9.05 -0.45 -17.43
N GLU A 362 -8.82 -0.13 -18.69
CA GLU A 362 -9.21 1.13 -19.31
C GLU A 362 -10.72 1.24 -19.51
N GLU A 363 -11.40 0.13 -19.84
CA GLU A 363 -12.88 0.07 -19.89
C GLU A 363 -13.49 0.20 -18.49
N ILE A 364 -12.83 -0.32 -17.45
CA ILE A 364 -13.29 -0.13 -16.07
C ILE A 364 -13.14 1.33 -15.67
N LEU A 365 -11.98 1.94 -15.95
CA LEU A 365 -11.73 3.35 -15.64
C LEU A 365 -12.65 4.28 -16.43
N GLY A 366 -12.94 3.95 -17.71
CA GLY A 366 -13.85 4.69 -18.56
C GLY A 366 -15.26 4.84 -17.98
N ASN A 367 -15.71 3.92 -17.12
CA ASN A 367 -17.01 4.04 -16.43
C ASN A 367 -17.09 5.22 -15.45
N SER A 368 -15.94 5.74 -15.02
CA SER A 368 -15.83 6.86 -14.08
C SER A 368 -15.46 8.18 -14.76
N ILE A 369 -15.36 8.18 -16.09
CA ILE A 369 -14.97 9.34 -16.90
C ILE A 369 -16.17 9.76 -17.72
N PHE A 370 -16.44 11.06 -17.73
CA PHE A 370 -17.54 11.68 -18.42
C PHE A 370 -17.01 12.50 -19.59
N VAL A 371 -17.74 12.48 -20.69
CA VAL A 371 -17.70 13.55 -21.69
C VAL A 371 -18.42 14.74 -21.09
N VAL A 372 -17.79 15.92 -21.14
CA VAL A 372 -18.38 17.18 -20.70
C VAL A 372 -18.71 17.99 -21.92
N ASN A 373 -19.97 18.38 -22.06
CA ASN A 373 -20.38 19.35 -23.08
C ASN A 373 -20.75 20.66 -22.40
N ASN A 374 -20.13 21.75 -22.86
CA ASN A 374 -20.48 23.11 -22.45
C ASN A 374 -21.20 23.80 -23.60
N ILE A 375 -22.50 24.02 -23.42
CA ILE A 375 -23.37 24.60 -24.45
C ILE A 375 -23.05 26.09 -24.66
N ILE A 376 -22.50 26.79 -23.67
CA ILE A 376 -22.23 28.24 -23.76
C ILE A 376 -21.01 28.53 -24.63
N SER A 377 -19.93 27.75 -24.46
CA SER A 377 -18.69 27.92 -25.22
C SER A 377 -18.55 26.94 -26.39
N GLU A 378 -19.59 26.14 -26.65
CA GLU A 378 -19.59 25.06 -27.66
C GLU A 378 -18.35 24.15 -27.55
N SER A 379 -17.89 23.90 -26.32
CA SER A 379 -16.67 23.16 -26.06
C SER A 379 -16.96 21.79 -25.46
N GLN A 380 -16.10 20.83 -25.79
CA GLN A 380 -16.13 19.49 -25.24
C GLN A 380 -14.83 19.19 -24.48
N GLY A 381 -14.95 18.49 -23.36
CA GLY A 381 -13.82 17.98 -22.59
C GLY A 381 -14.16 16.67 -21.90
N ALA A 382 -13.34 16.32 -20.92
CA ALA A 382 -13.55 15.20 -20.03
C ALA A 382 -13.70 15.67 -18.57
N ALA A 383 -14.38 14.87 -17.77
CA ALA A 383 -14.42 14.99 -16.32
C ALA A 383 -14.37 13.61 -15.68
N PHE A 384 -14.11 13.54 -14.38
CA PHE A 384 -14.13 12.26 -13.67
C PHE A 384 -14.52 12.41 -12.21
N LEU A 385 -15.11 11.36 -11.65
CA LEU A 385 -15.53 11.32 -10.26
C LEU A 385 -14.36 10.87 -9.36
N LEU A 386 -13.89 11.74 -8.47
CA LEU A 386 -12.70 11.55 -7.64
C LEU A 386 -13.03 11.46 -6.15
N GLU A 387 -12.41 10.49 -5.48
CA GLU A 387 -12.60 10.21 -4.05
C GLU A 387 -12.36 11.44 -3.16
N GLY A 388 -13.36 11.77 -2.34
CA GLY A 388 -13.29 12.90 -1.39
C GLY A 388 -13.18 14.28 -2.04
N VAL A 389 -13.43 14.40 -3.35
CA VAL A 389 -13.41 15.70 -4.07
C VAL A 389 -14.73 15.97 -4.79
N GLY A 390 -15.22 15.03 -5.59
CA GLY A 390 -16.38 15.24 -6.46
C GLY A 390 -16.02 15.04 -7.93
N ILE A 391 -16.78 15.65 -8.84
CA ILE A 391 -16.52 15.58 -10.29
C ILE A 391 -15.50 16.67 -10.64
N VAL A 392 -14.36 16.29 -11.19
CA VAL A 392 -13.24 17.19 -11.49
C VAL A 392 -13.10 17.36 -13.00
N THR A 393 -12.87 18.59 -13.45
CA THR A 393 -12.51 18.94 -14.84
C THR A 393 -11.65 20.22 -14.87
N ASN A 394 -11.25 20.66 -16.06
CA ASN A 394 -10.56 21.95 -16.21
C ASN A 394 -11.54 23.12 -16.23
N GLU A 395 -11.09 24.31 -15.82
CA GLU A 395 -11.92 25.51 -15.91
C GLU A 395 -12.21 25.88 -17.35
N HIS A 396 -11.22 25.77 -18.26
CA HIS A 396 -11.43 26.14 -19.66
C HIS A 396 -12.48 25.26 -20.38
N VAL A 397 -12.73 24.04 -19.89
CA VAL A 397 -13.80 23.15 -20.41
C VAL A 397 -15.19 23.69 -20.05
N VAL A 398 -15.30 24.36 -18.90
CA VAL A 398 -16.56 24.91 -18.36
C VAL A 398 -16.54 26.44 -18.32
N SER A 399 -15.73 27.07 -19.19
CA SER A 399 -15.58 28.52 -19.25
C SER A 399 -16.92 29.21 -19.55
N GLY A 400 -17.13 30.39 -18.94
CA GLY A 400 -18.35 31.19 -19.11
C GLY A 400 -19.54 30.70 -18.29
N VAL A 401 -19.41 29.58 -17.56
CA VAL A 401 -20.48 29.02 -16.73
C VAL A 401 -20.40 29.54 -15.30
N SER A 402 -21.50 30.13 -14.82
CA SER A 402 -21.68 30.48 -13.41
C SER A 402 -22.37 29.35 -12.65
N LYS A 403 -22.34 29.40 -11.31
CA LYS A 403 -23.00 28.39 -10.47
C LYS A 403 -24.50 28.26 -10.71
N THR A 404 -25.17 29.35 -11.09
CA THR A 404 -26.63 29.37 -11.27
C THR A 404 -27.05 28.68 -12.57
N ILE A 405 -26.23 28.76 -13.62
CA ILE A 405 -26.56 28.20 -14.93
C ILE A 405 -25.91 26.83 -15.17
N ALA A 406 -24.92 26.45 -14.37
CA ALA A 406 -24.14 25.21 -14.51
C ALA A 406 -24.98 23.95 -14.75
N ARG A 407 -26.08 23.77 -14.01
CA ARG A 407 -26.97 22.60 -14.18
C ARG A 407 -27.64 22.51 -15.55
N HIS A 408 -27.78 23.64 -16.24
CA HIS A 408 -28.48 23.73 -17.53
C HIS A 408 -27.51 23.89 -18.70
N SER A 409 -26.27 24.34 -18.44
CA SER A 409 -25.27 24.62 -19.48
C SER A 409 -24.17 23.56 -19.59
N ILE A 410 -23.99 22.74 -18.55
CA ILE A 410 -23.02 21.64 -18.51
C ILE A 410 -23.75 20.31 -18.42
N SER A 411 -23.55 19.44 -19.41
CA SER A 411 -23.98 18.04 -19.34
C SER A 411 -22.77 17.12 -19.21
N PHE A 412 -22.94 16.07 -18.41
CA PHE A 412 -22.00 14.97 -18.25
C PHE A 412 -22.59 13.74 -18.92
N HIS A 413 -21.82 13.11 -19.79
CA HIS A 413 -22.27 11.95 -20.55
C HIS A 413 -21.27 10.80 -20.39
N ARG A 414 -21.77 9.57 -20.26
CA ARG A 414 -20.90 8.39 -20.22
C ARG A 414 -20.91 7.71 -21.58
N ALA A 415 -19.73 7.34 -22.06
CA ALA A 415 -19.64 6.67 -23.35
C ALA A 415 -20.47 5.38 -23.38
N GLY A 416 -21.40 5.29 -24.34
CA GLY A 416 -22.31 4.16 -24.50
C GLY A 416 -23.57 4.21 -23.62
N ASP A 417 -23.72 5.23 -22.78
CA ASP A 417 -24.97 5.53 -22.07
C ASP A 417 -25.85 6.46 -22.94
N THR A 418 -27.17 6.36 -22.82
CA THR A 418 -28.09 7.34 -23.42
C THR A 418 -28.48 8.43 -22.43
N LYS A 419 -28.16 8.23 -21.15
CA LYS A 419 -28.44 9.19 -20.10
C LYS A 419 -27.40 10.32 -20.06
N GLU A 420 -27.89 11.55 -20.04
CA GLU A 420 -27.12 12.72 -19.62
C GLU A 420 -27.33 12.99 -18.13
N TYR A 421 -26.26 13.42 -17.46
CA TYR A 421 -26.23 13.73 -16.05
C TYR A 421 -25.95 15.23 -15.87
N SER A 422 -26.51 15.84 -14.83
CA SER A 422 -26.23 17.24 -14.45
C SER A 422 -25.67 17.31 -13.04
N ALA A 423 -24.84 18.31 -12.76
CA ALA A 423 -24.21 18.49 -11.46
C ALA A 423 -24.12 19.98 -11.08
N GLU A 424 -23.99 20.26 -9.78
CA GLU A 424 -23.83 21.64 -9.30
C GLU A 424 -22.35 22.04 -9.27
N LEU A 425 -22.03 23.20 -9.84
CA LEU A 425 -20.68 23.75 -9.77
C LEU A 425 -20.38 24.23 -8.35
N ILE A 426 -19.38 23.63 -7.70
CA ILE A 426 -18.90 24.06 -6.38
C ILE A 426 -18.01 25.29 -6.54
N LEU A 427 -16.95 25.15 -7.33
CA LEU A 427 -15.93 26.17 -7.55
C LEU A 427 -15.26 25.97 -8.91
N SER A 428 -14.96 27.07 -9.60
CA SER A 428 -14.11 27.12 -10.79
C SER A 428 -13.08 28.23 -10.62
N ASP A 429 -11.87 28.02 -11.13
CA ASP A 429 -10.78 29.00 -11.06
C ASP A 429 -9.92 28.96 -12.32
N LYS A 430 -9.89 30.10 -13.02
CA LYS A 430 -9.14 30.30 -14.27
C LYS A 430 -7.63 30.17 -14.11
N LYS A 431 -7.10 30.58 -12.96
CA LYS A 431 -5.66 30.57 -12.69
C LYS A 431 -5.16 29.15 -12.45
N ALA A 432 -5.92 28.38 -11.67
CA ALA A 432 -5.63 26.97 -11.42
C ALA A 432 -6.02 26.05 -12.59
N ASP A 433 -6.81 26.54 -13.55
CA ASP A 433 -7.46 25.77 -14.62
C ASP A 433 -8.20 24.53 -14.09
N LEU A 434 -8.94 24.71 -12.99
CA LEU A 434 -9.69 23.65 -12.31
C LEU A 434 -11.12 24.07 -12.04
N ALA A 435 -12.05 23.14 -12.26
CA ALA A 435 -13.43 23.23 -11.85
C ALA A 435 -13.89 21.94 -11.18
N VAL A 436 -14.66 22.07 -10.10
CA VAL A 436 -15.19 20.94 -9.33
C VAL A 436 -16.69 21.06 -9.19
N PHE A 437 -17.39 19.98 -9.52
CA PHE A 437 -18.83 19.83 -9.42
C PHE A 437 -19.19 18.80 -8.35
N ARG A 438 -20.35 19.01 -7.73
CA ARG A 438 -20.91 18.10 -6.73
C ARG A 438 -21.77 17.03 -7.42
N PRO A 439 -21.46 15.73 -7.24
CA PRO A 439 -22.33 14.67 -7.73
C PRO A 439 -23.67 14.67 -6.97
N ASN A 440 -24.77 14.45 -7.68
CA ASN A 440 -26.10 14.21 -7.11
C ASN A 440 -26.40 12.69 -7.03
N GLU A 441 -27.61 12.31 -6.63
CA GLU A 441 -28.06 10.91 -6.53
C GLU A 441 -27.90 10.09 -7.83
N GLU A 442 -27.91 10.75 -8.99
CA GLU A 442 -27.76 10.07 -10.28
C GLU A 442 -26.36 9.45 -10.45
N PHE A 443 -25.37 9.96 -9.71
CA PHE A 443 -23.99 9.48 -9.74
C PHE A 443 -23.72 8.37 -8.71
N ARG A 444 -24.69 7.97 -7.86
CA ARG A 444 -24.44 7.06 -6.73
C ARG A 444 -23.86 5.70 -7.12
N ASN A 445 -24.21 5.22 -8.32
CA ASN A 445 -23.79 3.91 -8.84
C ASN A 445 -22.55 4.00 -9.72
N ILE A 446 -21.98 5.19 -9.88
CA ILE A 446 -20.81 5.41 -10.71
C ILE A 446 -19.56 5.14 -9.86
N PRO A 447 -18.62 4.29 -10.32
CA PRO A 447 -17.41 4.01 -9.56
C PRO A 447 -16.61 5.29 -9.33
N VAL A 448 -16.13 5.48 -8.10
CA VAL A 448 -15.30 6.63 -7.72
C VAL A 448 -13.83 6.27 -7.95
N LEU A 449 -13.08 7.15 -8.61
CA LEU A 449 -11.65 6.96 -8.84
C LEU A 449 -10.84 7.26 -7.57
N LYS A 450 -9.85 6.40 -7.30
CA LYS A 450 -8.97 6.52 -6.14
C LYS A 450 -7.86 7.53 -6.41
N LYS A 451 -7.62 8.42 -5.44
CA LYS A 451 -6.44 9.31 -5.44
C LYS A 451 -5.17 8.53 -5.10
N SER A 452 -4.06 8.88 -5.72
CA SER A 452 -2.74 8.32 -5.37
C SER A 452 -2.26 8.85 -4.03
N ASP A 453 -1.88 7.94 -3.12
CA ASP A 453 -1.20 8.30 -1.86
C ASP A 453 0.25 8.77 -2.11
N LYS A 454 0.79 8.49 -3.30
CA LYS A 454 2.08 9.02 -3.76
C LYS A 454 1.84 10.36 -4.45
N THR A 455 2.13 11.44 -3.74
CA THR A 455 2.02 12.82 -4.25
C THR A 455 3.26 13.24 -5.05
N ILE A 456 4.39 12.56 -4.87
CA ILE A 456 5.63 12.88 -5.56
C ILE A 456 5.64 12.18 -6.93
N VAL A 457 5.56 12.98 -7.98
CA VAL A 457 5.81 12.58 -9.37
C VAL A 457 7.28 12.86 -9.71
N ARG A 458 7.92 11.98 -10.48
CA ARG A 458 9.29 12.13 -10.97
C ARG A 458 9.31 12.06 -12.49
N ALA A 459 10.39 12.53 -13.10
CA ALA A 459 10.65 12.29 -14.52
C ALA A 459 10.77 10.78 -14.80
N MET A 460 10.29 10.35 -15.97
CA MET A 460 10.23 8.97 -16.43
C MET A 460 9.28 8.05 -15.64
N ASP A 461 8.41 8.62 -14.80
CA ASP A 461 7.30 7.85 -14.23
C ASP A 461 6.31 7.51 -15.34
N ALA A 462 5.88 6.25 -15.43
CA ALA A 462 4.90 5.81 -16.41
C ALA A 462 3.50 6.32 -16.04
N VAL A 463 2.83 6.89 -17.03
CA VAL A 463 1.52 7.53 -16.87
C VAL A 463 0.57 7.22 -18.04
N LEU A 464 -0.71 7.38 -17.76
CA LEU A 464 -1.81 7.06 -18.65
C LEU A 464 -2.88 8.15 -18.57
N SER A 465 -3.30 8.69 -19.71
CA SER A 465 -4.47 9.56 -19.80
C SER A 465 -5.61 8.84 -20.52
N ILE A 466 -6.84 9.06 -20.05
CA ILE A 466 -8.06 8.59 -20.72
C ILE A 466 -8.98 9.79 -20.96
N GLY A 467 -9.52 9.89 -22.17
CA GLY A 467 -10.46 10.96 -22.54
C GLY A 467 -11.28 10.61 -23.78
N PHE A 468 -12.02 11.59 -24.29
CA PHE A 468 -12.94 11.40 -25.41
C PHE A 468 -12.76 12.48 -26.49
N PRO A 469 -11.73 12.37 -27.33
CA PRO A 469 -11.50 13.31 -28.41
C PRO A 469 -12.61 13.29 -29.45
N LYS A 470 -13.25 14.44 -29.69
CA LYS A 470 -14.34 14.61 -30.66
C LYS A 470 -15.41 13.52 -30.53
N TYR A 471 -15.89 13.31 -29.30
CA TYR A 471 -16.87 12.28 -28.98
C TYR A 471 -18.11 12.39 -29.87
N ARG A 472 -18.52 11.24 -30.40
CA ARG A 472 -19.83 10.98 -31.03
C ARG A 472 -20.36 9.66 -30.49
N ASP A 473 -21.67 9.45 -30.53
CA ASP A 473 -22.28 8.19 -30.10
C ASP A 473 -21.58 6.99 -30.76
N GLY A 474 -21.16 6.03 -29.94
CA GLY A 474 -20.39 4.85 -30.36
C GLY A 474 -18.86 5.01 -30.35
N THR A 475 -18.32 6.19 -30.02
CA THR A 475 -16.86 6.40 -29.96
C THR A 475 -16.27 5.77 -28.69
N ALA A 476 -15.24 4.93 -28.85
CA ALA A 476 -14.50 4.36 -27.73
C ALA A 476 -13.61 5.40 -27.03
N HIS A 477 -13.21 5.12 -25.79
CA HIS A 477 -12.29 5.96 -25.03
C HIS A 477 -10.92 6.02 -25.70
N TYR A 478 -10.36 7.22 -25.82
CA TYR A 478 -8.99 7.40 -26.28
C TYR A 478 -8.03 7.21 -25.10
N ILE A 479 -7.04 6.35 -25.29
CA ILE A 479 -6.04 6.04 -24.28
C ILE A 479 -4.68 6.47 -24.78
N ALA A 480 -4.04 7.37 -24.04
CA ALA A 480 -2.66 7.77 -24.31
C ALA A 480 -1.75 7.30 -23.18
N ARG A 481 -0.62 6.69 -23.54
CA ARG A 481 0.38 6.14 -22.61
C ARG A 481 1.75 6.72 -22.91
N GLY A 482 2.51 6.95 -21.86
CA GLY A 482 3.92 7.31 -21.97
C GLY A 482 4.49 7.64 -20.61
N HIS A 483 5.38 8.62 -20.56
CA HIS A 483 6.10 8.97 -19.34
C HIS A 483 6.06 10.47 -19.09
N THR A 484 6.18 10.82 -17.82
CA THR A 484 6.46 12.19 -17.40
C THR A 484 7.86 12.61 -17.85
N THR A 485 8.03 13.88 -18.22
CA THR A 485 9.32 14.41 -18.66
C THR A 485 9.87 15.42 -17.67
N GLN A 486 9.22 16.56 -17.52
CA GLN A 486 9.65 17.64 -16.63
C GLN A 486 8.46 18.34 -15.99
N ARG A 487 8.68 18.90 -14.79
CA ARG A 487 7.74 19.81 -14.13
C ARG A 487 7.99 21.24 -14.61
N ARG A 488 6.93 21.95 -14.98
CA ARG A 488 6.98 23.37 -15.34
C ARG A 488 5.94 24.14 -14.53
N ARG A 489 6.40 25.20 -13.89
CA ARG A 489 5.54 26.15 -13.20
C ARG A 489 5.42 27.42 -14.03
N GLN A 490 4.23 27.66 -14.56
CA GLN A 490 3.82 28.96 -15.08
C GLN A 490 3.15 29.73 -13.93
N VAL A 491 3.20 31.07 -13.95
CA VAL A 491 2.85 31.98 -12.84
C VAL A 491 1.84 31.41 -11.83
N ASP A 492 0.64 31.02 -12.30
CA ASP A 492 -0.42 30.45 -11.48
C ASP A 492 -0.77 28.97 -11.79
N LEU A 493 -0.08 28.33 -12.74
CA LEU A 493 -0.37 26.97 -13.22
C LEU A 493 0.88 26.08 -13.15
N ASP A 494 0.80 25.00 -12.37
CA ASP A 494 1.87 24.00 -12.27
C ASP A 494 1.50 22.77 -13.08
N LEU A 495 2.39 22.34 -13.97
CA LEU A 495 2.18 21.25 -14.93
C LEU A 495 3.33 20.26 -14.89
N TRP A 496 2.99 18.97 -14.94
CA TRP A 496 3.91 17.94 -15.39
C TRP A 496 3.72 17.69 -16.87
N LEU A 497 4.81 17.76 -17.64
CA LEU A 497 4.79 17.46 -19.07
C LEU A 497 4.92 15.96 -19.31
N VAL A 498 4.41 15.52 -20.45
CA VAL A 498 4.45 14.12 -20.90
C VAL A 498 5.05 13.98 -22.30
N ASP A 499 5.55 12.79 -22.64
CA ASP A 499 6.16 12.45 -23.93
C ASP A 499 5.16 11.95 -25.00
N PHE A 500 3.85 12.07 -24.73
CA PHE A 500 2.80 11.65 -25.65
C PHE A 500 1.79 12.77 -25.95
N MET A 501 1.09 12.62 -27.06
CA MET A 501 0.12 13.60 -27.53
C MET A 501 -1.17 13.54 -26.72
N LEU A 502 -1.67 14.71 -26.31
CA LEU A 502 -3.00 14.88 -25.75
C LEU A 502 -3.89 15.59 -26.77
N LEU A 503 -5.01 14.97 -27.11
CA LEU A 503 -5.98 15.51 -28.05
C LEU A 503 -7.02 16.37 -27.34
N GLU A 504 -7.63 17.29 -28.08
CA GLU A 504 -8.80 18.04 -27.62
C GLU A 504 -9.92 17.06 -27.28
N GLY A 505 -10.52 17.18 -26.09
CA GLY A 505 -11.41 16.17 -25.48
C GLY A 505 -10.74 15.28 -24.42
N ASN A 506 -9.41 15.31 -24.28
CA ASN A 506 -8.71 14.75 -23.12
C ASN A 506 -8.62 15.73 -21.95
N SER A 507 -8.68 17.05 -22.23
CA SER A 507 -8.64 18.09 -21.21
C SER A 507 -9.73 17.87 -20.15
N GLY A 508 -9.33 17.95 -18.89
CA GLY A 508 -10.19 17.71 -17.73
C GLY A 508 -10.30 16.24 -17.34
N GLY A 509 -9.80 15.32 -18.17
CA GLY A 509 -9.74 13.90 -17.87
C GLY A 509 -8.67 13.54 -16.81
N PRO A 510 -8.73 12.33 -16.25
CA PRO A 510 -7.77 11.89 -15.23
C PRO A 510 -6.44 11.46 -15.84
N MET A 511 -5.35 11.80 -15.16
CA MET A 511 -4.02 11.22 -15.37
C MET A 511 -3.76 10.15 -14.31
N PHE A 512 -3.36 8.94 -14.73
CA PHE A 512 -3.12 7.79 -13.86
C PHE A 512 -1.65 7.39 -13.79
N ASN A 513 -1.25 6.79 -12.67
CA ASN A 513 0.00 6.05 -12.54
C ASN A 513 -0.17 4.55 -12.92
N ASP A 514 0.93 3.78 -12.90
CA ASP A 514 0.93 2.32 -13.14
C ASP A 514 0.02 1.50 -12.19
N SER A 515 -0.39 2.08 -11.07
CA SER A 515 -1.32 1.45 -10.12
C SER A 515 -2.78 1.79 -10.41
N MET A 516 -3.06 2.51 -11.50
CA MET A 516 -4.39 3.02 -11.89
C MET A 516 -5.00 3.95 -10.83
N GLU A 517 -4.15 4.68 -10.11
CA GLU A 517 -4.56 5.73 -9.18
C GLU A 517 -4.36 7.10 -9.83
N VAL A 518 -5.28 8.03 -9.57
CA VAL A 518 -5.23 9.38 -10.15
C VAL A 518 -4.07 10.16 -9.53
N ILE A 519 -3.21 10.72 -10.38
CA ILE A 519 -2.07 11.57 -10.02
C ILE A 519 -2.21 13.01 -10.53
N GLY A 520 -3.26 13.32 -11.28
CA GLY A 520 -3.55 14.68 -11.74
C GLY A 520 -4.70 14.78 -12.74
N VAL A 521 -4.89 15.99 -13.26
CA VAL A 521 -5.92 16.37 -14.25
C VAL A 521 -5.23 16.73 -15.55
N THR A 522 -5.54 16.02 -16.63
CA THR A 522 -4.97 16.25 -17.96
C THR A 522 -5.28 17.68 -18.42
N ALA A 523 -4.25 18.42 -18.81
CA ALA A 523 -4.38 19.82 -19.21
C ALA A 523 -3.43 20.13 -20.38
N ARG A 524 -3.93 20.91 -21.34
CA ARG A 524 -3.12 21.43 -22.44
C ARG A 524 -2.63 22.82 -22.06
N GLY A 525 -1.33 23.09 -22.22
CA GLY A 525 -0.78 24.43 -22.01
C GLY A 525 -1.47 25.46 -22.91
N ALA A 526 -1.76 26.65 -22.37
CA ALA A 526 -2.59 27.68 -22.97
C ALA A 526 -2.23 27.98 -24.45
N LYS A 527 -3.26 28.19 -25.28
CA LYS A 527 -3.21 28.48 -26.73
C LYS A 527 -2.41 29.75 -27.13
N ASN A 528 -1.79 30.46 -26.19
CA ASN A 528 -1.31 31.84 -26.40
C ASN A 528 0.21 31.98 -26.61
N ASN A 529 0.96 30.92 -26.93
CA ASN A 529 2.34 31.07 -27.40
C ASN A 529 2.60 30.23 -28.64
N ILE A 530 3.29 30.84 -29.59
CA ILE A 530 3.66 30.34 -30.93
C ILE A 530 4.65 29.15 -30.86
N ASP A 531 5.08 28.75 -29.66
CA ASP A 531 5.99 27.63 -29.43
C ASP A 531 5.26 26.38 -28.91
N ALA A 532 5.30 25.32 -29.71
CA ALA A 532 4.99 23.91 -29.42
C ALA A 532 3.93 23.62 -28.33
N ALA A 533 2.78 23.06 -28.73
CA ALA A 533 1.74 22.58 -27.82
C ALA A 533 2.32 21.75 -26.65
N LEU A 534 2.31 22.31 -25.45
CA LEU A 534 2.78 21.64 -24.24
C LEU A 534 1.68 20.69 -23.74
N TYR A 535 1.95 19.39 -23.84
CA TYR A 535 1.08 18.33 -23.33
C TYR A 535 1.48 17.99 -21.90
N GLY A 536 0.53 18.07 -20.97
CA GLY A 536 0.81 17.77 -19.57
C GLY A 536 -0.44 17.53 -18.73
N PHE A 537 -0.26 17.62 -17.43
CA PHE A 537 -1.34 17.53 -16.45
C PHE A 537 -1.04 18.38 -15.22
N ILE A 538 -2.11 18.89 -14.62
CA ILE A 538 -2.10 19.56 -13.33
C ILE A 538 -1.93 18.48 -12.25
N PRO A 539 -0.86 18.50 -11.45
CA PRO A 539 -0.61 17.45 -10.47
C PRO A 539 -1.65 17.46 -9.35
N LEU A 540 -1.84 16.28 -8.74
CA LEU A 540 -2.77 16.12 -7.62
C LEU A 540 -2.45 17.05 -6.44
N GLU A 541 -1.18 17.45 -6.26
CA GLU A 541 -0.77 18.47 -5.29
C GLU A 541 -1.51 19.81 -5.51
N SER A 542 -1.59 20.27 -6.75
CA SER A 542 -2.30 21.50 -7.12
C SER A 542 -3.81 21.36 -6.89
N LEU A 543 -4.39 20.21 -7.23
CA LEU A 543 -5.80 19.93 -6.95
C LEU A 543 -6.09 19.88 -5.44
N ASN A 544 -5.20 19.28 -4.64
CA ASN A 544 -5.34 19.25 -3.19
C ASN A 544 -5.28 20.66 -2.61
N SER A 545 -4.35 21.50 -3.08
CA SER A 545 -4.25 22.91 -2.70
C SER A 545 -5.54 23.68 -3.06
N PHE A 546 -6.07 23.47 -4.26
CA PHE A 546 -7.36 24.02 -4.69
C PHE A 546 -8.52 23.62 -3.77
N THR A 547 -8.64 22.34 -3.43
CA THR A 547 -9.71 21.84 -2.54
C THR A 547 -9.50 22.18 -1.05
N SER A 548 -8.31 22.66 -0.68
CA SER A 548 -8.00 23.08 0.70
C SER A 548 -8.32 24.57 0.94
N ARG A 549 -8.74 25.31 -0.10
CA ARG A 549 -9.13 26.71 0.04
C ARG A 549 -10.37 26.86 0.93
N SER A 550 -10.40 27.94 1.71
CA SER A 550 -11.48 28.22 2.65
C SER A 550 -12.84 28.39 1.97
N ASP A 551 -12.88 29.00 0.78
CA ASP A 551 -14.09 29.14 -0.02
C ASP A 551 -14.60 27.77 -0.50
N PHE A 552 -13.74 26.90 -1.00
CA PHE A 552 -14.12 25.52 -1.38
C PHE A 552 -14.71 24.75 -0.19
N ILE A 553 -14.01 24.73 0.96
CA ILE A 553 -14.45 24.02 2.16
C ILE A 553 -15.80 24.55 2.65
N LEU A 554 -15.95 25.88 2.70
CA LEU A 554 -17.20 26.52 3.11
C LEU A 554 -18.36 26.18 2.18
N LEU A 555 -18.15 26.30 0.86
CA LEU A 555 -19.17 26.01 -0.14
C LEU A 555 -19.59 24.54 -0.10
N ASN A 556 -18.65 23.62 0.08
CA ASN A 556 -18.95 22.20 0.16
C ASN A 556 -19.75 21.85 1.43
N ARG A 557 -19.38 22.44 2.59
CA ARG A 557 -20.11 22.26 3.86
C ARG A 557 -21.50 22.89 3.84
N LEU A 558 -21.65 24.08 3.25
CA LEU A 558 -22.96 24.72 3.09
C LEU A 558 -23.89 23.83 2.27
N HIS A 559 -23.36 23.16 1.25
CA HIS A 559 -24.12 22.18 0.48
C HIS A 559 -24.55 20.97 1.31
N ASP A 560 -23.65 20.42 2.15
CA ASP A 560 -23.98 19.32 3.05
C ASP A 560 -25.12 19.70 4.03
N TYR A 561 -25.14 20.96 4.47
CA TYR A 561 -26.18 21.48 5.37
C TYR A 561 -27.52 21.73 4.67
N ILE A 562 -27.50 22.24 3.44
CA ILE A 562 -28.72 22.56 2.66
C ILE A 562 -29.34 21.31 2.02
N GLY A 563 -28.59 20.21 1.89
CA GLY A 563 -29.06 18.96 1.30
C GLY A 563 -29.36 19.11 -0.19
N ASN A 564 -30.58 18.74 -0.63
CA ASN A 564 -31.02 18.86 -2.03
C ASN A 564 -31.44 20.29 -2.44
N GLY A 565 -31.37 21.28 -1.54
CA GLY A 565 -31.60 22.68 -1.91
C GLY A 565 -30.45 23.24 -2.76
N SER A 566 -30.76 24.08 -3.74
CA SER A 566 -29.73 24.64 -4.62
C SER A 566 -28.99 25.81 -3.98
N LEU A 567 -27.66 25.83 -4.10
CA LEU A 567 -26.81 26.95 -3.68
C LEU A 567 -27.14 28.27 -4.42
N SER A 568 -27.85 28.17 -5.55
CA SER A 568 -28.35 29.31 -6.33
C SER A 568 -29.43 30.14 -5.62
N LEU A 569 -30.06 29.59 -4.56
CA LEU A 569 -31.08 30.26 -3.76
C LEU A 569 -30.50 31.05 -2.57
N LEU A 570 -29.19 30.98 -2.34
CA LEU A 570 -28.53 31.81 -1.34
C LEU A 570 -28.42 33.25 -1.87
N PRO A 571 -28.72 34.28 -1.06
CA PRO A 571 -28.70 35.67 -1.50
C PRO A 571 -27.38 36.04 -2.18
N GLN A 572 -27.46 36.86 -3.24
CA GLN A 572 -26.33 37.34 -4.05
C GLN A 572 -25.25 38.13 -3.26
N THR A 573 -25.44 38.34 -1.96
CA THR A 573 -24.51 39.03 -1.05
C THR A 573 -23.20 38.28 -0.78
N LEU A 574 -23.03 37.05 -1.29
CA LEU A 574 -21.75 36.31 -1.21
C LEU A 574 -20.69 36.78 -2.23
N GLY A 575 -21.05 37.67 -3.17
CA GLY A 575 -20.17 38.13 -4.24
C GLY A 575 -19.83 39.62 -4.17
N LYS A 576 -18.85 39.99 -3.33
CA LYS A 576 -17.82 41.03 -3.53
C LYS A 576 -17.18 41.38 -2.19
N GLY A 577 -16.01 40.78 -1.92
CA GLY A 577 -15.09 41.19 -0.86
C GLY A 577 -15.60 40.99 0.57
N VAL A 578 -15.00 40.03 1.28
CA VAL A 578 -15.13 39.85 2.73
C VAL A 578 -16.59 39.57 3.18
N LEU A 579 -16.85 38.32 3.58
CA LEU A 579 -18.03 37.95 4.36
C LEU A 579 -18.29 39.06 5.39
N SER A 580 -19.46 39.71 5.37
CA SER A 580 -19.76 40.76 6.34
C SER A 580 -19.44 40.22 7.74
N ILE A 581 -18.85 41.06 8.59
CA ILE A 581 -18.45 40.69 9.95
C ILE A 581 -19.62 40.02 10.70
N THR A 582 -20.84 40.45 10.40
CA THR A 582 -22.11 39.86 10.87
C THR A 582 -22.31 38.40 10.44
N TYR A 583 -22.03 38.04 9.19
CA TYR A 583 -22.19 36.66 8.71
C TYR A 583 -21.08 35.73 9.22
N GLN A 584 -19.84 36.23 9.35
CA GLN A 584 -18.76 35.47 10.00
C GLN A 584 -19.06 35.21 11.49
N ALA A 585 -19.62 36.21 12.19
CA ALA A 585 -20.02 36.07 13.59
C ALA A 585 -21.15 35.04 13.76
N MET A 586 -22.11 34.99 12.83
CA MET A 586 -23.18 34.00 12.82
C MET A 586 -22.64 32.57 12.61
N LEU A 587 -21.74 32.38 11.64
CA LEU A 587 -21.11 31.07 11.36
C LEU A 587 -20.20 30.60 12.52
N ARG A 588 -19.52 31.52 13.23
CA ARG A 588 -18.75 31.21 14.44
C ARG A 588 -19.64 30.82 15.62
N LYS A 589 -20.78 31.50 15.82
CA LYS A 589 -21.78 31.12 16.84
C LYS A 589 -22.37 29.72 16.61
N GLN A 590 -22.36 29.23 15.38
CA GLN A 590 -22.86 27.90 15.01
C GLN A 590 -21.76 26.84 14.89
N HIS A 591 -20.52 27.12 15.31
CA HIS A 591 -19.36 26.21 15.27
C HIS A 591 -18.96 25.70 13.85
N LEU A 592 -19.36 26.40 12.79
CA LEU A 592 -19.09 26.00 11.39
C LEU A 592 -17.70 26.46 10.90
N LEU A 593 -17.04 27.36 11.64
CA LEU A 593 -15.66 27.80 11.44
C LEU A 593 -14.81 27.49 12.70
N PRO A 594 -13.52 27.16 12.55
CA PRO A 594 -12.61 27.07 13.70
C PRO A 594 -12.54 28.42 14.42
N LEU A 595 -12.56 28.40 15.75
CA LEU A 595 -12.19 29.56 16.55
C LEU A 595 -10.67 29.74 16.38
N THR A 596 -10.25 30.78 15.68
CA THR A 596 -8.84 31.19 15.69
C THR A 596 -8.61 31.97 16.98
N GLU A 597 -7.71 31.48 17.82
CA GLU A 597 -7.13 32.26 18.92
C GLU A 597 -6.40 33.47 18.30
N ASN A 598 -6.74 34.67 18.79
CA ASN A 598 -6.00 35.89 18.51
C ASN A 598 -4.72 35.93 19.33
#